data_AF-F3Z2M8-F1
#
_entry.id   AF-F3Z2M8-F1
#
_cell.length_a   1.000
_cell.length_b   1.000
_cell.length_c   1.000
_cell.angle_alpha   90.00
_cell.angle_beta   90.00
_cell.angle_gamma   90.00
#
_symmetry.space_group_name_H-M   'P 1'
#
loop_
_entity.id
_entity.type
_entity.pdbx_description
1 polymer ?
#
loop_
_entity_poly.entity_id
_entity_poly.type
_entity_poly.pdbx_seq_one_letter_code
_entity_poly.pdbx_strand_id
1 'polypeptide(L)'
;MDTHYLAWNGLSLTRPAGWDLAALGRQRLQLARNGKPMLDVRWNRIRGRFSFDAHLRKLEKAHDKKHGGFSVTDDHKRWDLGPDMAARSFVWGDSGKGGRGALLHHSASSTAILVQSSGPAEQAEAVLSSLHCHWADPLVPWAVYDLRAQTPGCFHLEEYALQPGRYRLALRSSRQRLVLHRLAPADILLIGRSLVMWSREHFEAAIRRCHLMMEETGDVDAVTWRRPLPPGRLASATALLLNRPVHAYIRVWRPASHNRLLCVEMQGATPLDKDMIKQVVNSYATV
;
A
#
# COMPACT_ATOMS: atom_id res chain seq x y z
N MET A 1 14.32 17.36 12.44
CA MET A 1 13.64 16.20 13.06
C MET A 1 13.66 15.08 12.03
N ASP A 2 14.22 13.93 12.37
CA ASP A 2 14.19 12.78 11.45
C ASP A 2 12.76 12.28 11.31
N THR A 3 12.36 12.08 10.08
CA THR A 3 10.96 12.01 9.68
C THR A 3 10.91 11.01 8.53
N HIS A 4 10.07 9.98 8.66
CA HIS A 4 10.07 8.87 7.70
C HIS A 4 8.75 8.84 6.95
N TYR A 5 8.84 8.85 5.62
CA TYR A 5 7.68 8.69 4.74
C TYR A 5 7.09 7.29 4.87
N LEU A 6 5.78 7.21 5.02
CA LEU A 6 5.01 5.99 5.16
C LEU A 6 3.82 6.07 4.20
N ALA A 7 3.64 5.05 3.37
CA ALA A 7 2.54 4.99 2.41
C ALA A 7 1.94 3.60 2.36
N TRP A 8 0.63 3.52 2.53
CA TRP A 8 -0.09 2.25 2.56
C TRP A 8 -1.51 2.38 2.02
N ASN A 9 -1.80 1.57 1.00
CA ASN A 9 -3.12 1.39 0.42
C ASN A 9 -3.90 2.70 0.16
N GLY A 10 -3.25 3.65 -0.51
CA GLY A 10 -3.86 4.91 -0.94
C GLY A 10 -3.79 6.07 0.07
N LEU A 11 -3.16 5.87 1.23
CA LEU A 11 -2.78 6.95 2.12
C LEU A 11 -1.27 7.05 2.26
N SER A 12 -0.77 8.27 2.42
CA SER A 12 0.58 8.52 2.89
C SER A 12 0.60 9.53 4.03
N LEU A 13 1.64 9.48 4.84
CA LEU A 13 1.94 10.42 5.91
C LEU A 13 3.42 10.36 6.27
N THR A 14 3.87 11.38 6.98
CA THR A 14 5.19 11.42 7.61
C THR A 14 5.07 10.95 9.05
N ARG A 15 5.89 9.96 9.42
CA ARG A 15 5.98 9.43 10.76
C ARG A 15 7.08 10.13 11.57
N PRO A 16 6.80 10.66 12.76
CA PRO A 16 7.81 11.22 13.67
C PRO A 16 8.87 10.18 14.09
N ALA A 17 10.10 10.63 14.36
CA ALA A 17 11.13 9.78 14.94
C ALA A 17 10.67 9.10 16.25
N GLY A 18 11.08 7.84 16.43
CA GLY A 18 10.74 7.03 17.61
C GLY A 18 9.30 6.52 17.65
N TRP A 19 8.50 6.79 16.61
CA TRP A 19 7.24 6.10 16.40
C TRP A 19 7.47 4.92 15.45
N ASP A 20 6.99 3.75 15.83
CA ASP A 20 7.08 2.51 15.08
C ASP A 20 5.71 2.09 14.53
N LEU A 21 5.73 1.34 13.42
CA LEU A 21 4.51 0.77 12.88
C LEU A 21 4.09 -0.42 13.75
N ALA A 22 2.99 -0.26 14.50
CA ALA A 22 2.50 -1.24 15.45
C ALA A 22 1.43 -2.17 14.86
N ALA A 23 0.61 -1.66 13.95
CA ALA A 23 -0.38 -2.47 13.25
C ALA A 23 -0.62 -1.95 11.83
N LEU A 24 -0.84 -2.87 10.91
CA LEU A 24 -1.16 -2.58 9.52
C LEU A 24 -2.30 -3.50 9.06
N GLY A 25 -3.38 -2.87 8.61
CA GLY A 25 -4.58 -3.50 8.06
C GLY A 25 -4.84 -2.99 6.64
N ARG A 26 -5.76 -3.61 5.89
CA ARG A 26 -6.18 -3.05 4.57
C ARG A 26 -6.65 -1.59 4.68
N GLN A 27 -7.31 -1.26 5.79
CA GLN A 27 -7.98 0.02 6.00
C GLN A 27 -7.59 0.65 7.33
N ARG A 28 -6.42 0.27 7.85
CA ARG A 28 -5.93 0.70 9.15
C ARG A 28 -4.42 0.79 9.18
N LEU A 29 -3.92 1.80 9.87
CA LEU A 29 -2.52 1.97 10.18
C LEU A 29 -2.42 2.44 11.63
N GLN A 30 -1.56 1.82 12.43
CA GLN A 30 -1.32 2.22 13.81
C GLN A 30 0.16 2.45 14.05
N LEU A 31 0.48 3.57 14.68
CA LEU A 31 1.82 3.92 15.14
C LEU A 31 1.88 3.84 16.66
N ALA A 32 3.00 3.38 17.19
CA ALA A 32 3.25 3.29 18.62
C ALA A 32 4.62 3.85 18.99
N ARG A 33 4.79 4.25 20.24
CA ARG A 33 6.09 4.61 20.81
C ARG A 33 6.28 3.80 22.07
N ASN A 34 7.39 3.06 22.16
CA ASN A 34 7.68 2.17 23.30
C ASN A 34 6.51 1.22 23.61
N GLY A 35 5.92 0.62 22.58
CA GLY A 35 4.78 -0.31 22.69
C GLY A 35 3.42 0.35 22.99
N LYS A 36 3.36 1.67 23.22
CA LYS A 36 2.10 2.39 23.49
C LYS A 36 1.53 3.00 22.20
N PRO A 37 0.25 2.76 21.84
CA PRO A 37 -0.37 3.35 20.66
C PRO A 37 -0.38 4.89 20.73
N MET A 38 0.24 5.53 19.75
CA MET A 38 0.31 6.99 19.63
C MET A 38 -0.69 7.53 18.61
N LEU A 39 -0.93 6.78 17.54
CA LEU A 39 -1.81 7.18 16.44
C LEU A 39 -2.51 5.96 15.84
N ASP A 40 -3.81 6.06 15.62
CA ASP A 40 -4.60 5.11 14.84
C ASP A 40 -5.25 5.86 13.68
N VAL A 41 -5.01 5.39 12.47
CA VAL A 41 -5.60 5.90 11.23
C VAL A 41 -6.45 4.80 10.64
N ARG A 42 -7.71 5.09 10.31
CA ARG A 42 -8.64 4.17 9.64
C ARG A 42 -9.30 4.87 8.48
N TRP A 43 -9.59 4.14 7.41
CA TRP A 43 -10.25 4.73 6.24
C TRP A 43 -11.22 3.77 5.59
N ASN A 44 -12.28 4.30 5.00
CA ASN A 44 -13.28 3.54 4.28
C ASN A 44 -13.86 4.36 3.13
N ARG A 45 -14.12 3.69 2.00
CA ARG A 45 -14.90 4.29 0.93
C ARG A 45 -16.36 4.35 1.33
N ILE A 46 -16.94 5.53 1.26
CA ILE A 46 -18.33 5.79 1.62
C ILE A 46 -19.22 5.45 0.42
N ARG A 47 -20.28 4.70 0.67
CA ARG A 47 -21.36 4.47 -0.29
C ARG A 47 -22.46 5.49 0.00
N GLY A 48 -22.73 6.38 -0.94
CA GLY A 48 -23.73 7.44 -0.80
C GLY A 48 -23.17 8.71 -0.16
N ARG A 49 -24.05 9.50 0.47
CA ARG A 49 -23.71 10.82 1.01
C ARG A 49 -22.95 10.71 2.33
N PHE A 50 -21.83 11.41 2.43
CA PHE A 50 -21.08 11.57 3.68
C PHE A 50 -21.66 12.70 4.55
N SER A 51 -21.66 12.52 5.87
CA SER A 51 -22.09 13.52 6.85
C SER A 51 -21.16 13.51 8.06
N PHE A 52 -20.44 14.62 8.27
CA PHE A 52 -19.57 14.77 9.45
C PHE A 52 -20.36 14.60 10.75
N ASP A 53 -21.49 15.28 10.90
CA ASP A 53 -22.30 15.26 12.13
C ASP A 53 -22.76 13.85 12.49
N ALA A 54 -23.20 13.07 11.50
CA ALA A 54 -23.65 11.70 11.73
C ALA A 54 -22.52 10.79 12.24
N HIS A 55 -21.30 10.98 11.73
CA HIS A 55 -20.13 10.22 12.16
C HIS A 55 -19.58 10.72 13.51
N LEU A 56 -19.54 12.04 13.74
CA LEU A 56 -19.09 12.63 15.00
C LEU A 56 -20.00 12.23 16.17
N ARG A 57 -21.33 12.25 15.99
CA ARG A 57 -22.28 11.74 16.99
C ARG A 57 -22.08 10.27 17.35
N LYS A 58 -21.62 9.44 16.39
CA LYS A 58 -21.29 8.03 16.66
C LYS A 58 -20.00 7.91 17.47
N LEU A 59 -19.01 8.76 17.18
CA LEU A 59 -17.74 8.81 17.93
C LEU A 59 -17.96 9.31 19.36
N GLU A 60 -18.73 10.38 19.53
CA GLU A 60 -19.15 10.93 20.82
C GLU A 60 -19.74 9.84 21.71
N LYS A 61 -20.79 9.14 21.24
CA LYS A 61 -21.41 8.03 21.98
C LYS A 61 -20.43 6.90 22.34
N ALA A 62 -19.46 6.61 21.47
CA ALA A 62 -18.47 5.55 21.70
C ALA A 62 -17.41 5.96 22.73
N HIS A 63 -17.06 7.24 22.77
CA HIS A 63 -16.05 7.80 23.66
C HIS A 63 -16.61 8.21 25.02
N ASP A 64 -17.78 8.83 25.09
CA ASP A 64 -18.41 9.21 26.37
C ASP A 64 -18.55 7.99 27.29
N LYS A 65 -18.96 6.85 26.72
CA LYS A 65 -19.09 5.59 27.45
C LYS A 65 -17.75 5.07 28.02
N LYS A 66 -16.61 5.44 27.43
CA LYS A 66 -15.28 4.86 27.74
C LYS A 66 -14.31 5.82 28.41
N HIS A 67 -14.45 7.11 28.15
CA HIS A 67 -13.43 8.13 28.41
C HIS A 67 -14.00 9.41 29.05
N GLY A 68 -15.32 9.51 29.26
CA GLY A 68 -15.91 10.57 30.09
C GLY A 68 -15.98 11.96 29.45
N GLY A 69 -15.70 12.11 28.15
CA GLY A 69 -15.90 13.36 27.43
C GLY A 69 -15.53 13.31 25.95
N PHE A 70 -16.20 14.14 25.16
CA PHE A 70 -15.97 14.35 23.74
C PHE A 70 -16.38 15.78 23.36
N SER A 71 -15.57 16.45 22.54
CA SER A 71 -15.97 17.74 21.96
C SER A 71 -15.36 17.94 20.58
N VAL A 72 -16.13 18.56 19.69
CA VAL A 72 -15.68 18.98 18.36
C VAL A 72 -14.92 20.30 18.49
N THR A 73 -13.80 20.46 17.79
CA THR A 73 -12.97 21.66 17.80
C THR A 73 -12.81 22.25 16.40
N ASP A 74 -12.26 23.46 16.31
CA ASP A 74 -11.96 24.15 15.05
C ASP A 74 -10.48 24.07 14.64
N ASP A 75 -9.69 23.20 15.27
CA ASP A 75 -8.24 23.05 15.02
C ASP A 75 -7.91 22.61 13.59
N HIS A 76 -8.88 22.04 12.87
CA HIS A 76 -8.74 21.60 11.48
C HIS A 76 -8.28 22.69 10.51
N LYS A 77 -8.49 23.98 10.83
CA LYS A 77 -8.03 25.11 10.01
C LYS A 77 -6.51 25.24 9.92
N ARG A 78 -5.77 24.49 10.73
CA ARG A 78 -4.29 24.53 10.77
C ARG A 78 -3.62 23.56 9.79
N TRP A 79 -4.38 22.69 9.13
CA TRP A 79 -3.82 21.64 8.27
C TRP A 79 -4.03 21.98 6.80
N ASP A 80 -2.95 21.97 6.02
CA ASP A 80 -3.04 22.05 4.57
C ASP A 80 -3.26 20.65 4.00
N LEU A 81 -4.52 20.31 3.77
CA LEU A 81 -4.94 18.97 3.32
C LEU A 81 -5.30 18.91 1.83
N GLY A 82 -5.15 20.02 1.12
CA GLY A 82 -5.57 20.16 -0.28
C GLY A 82 -7.08 20.41 -0.46
N PRO A 83 -7.50 20.79 -1.68
CA PRO A 83 -8.84 21.31 -1.96
C PRO A 83 -9.96 20.26 -1.86
N ASP A 84 -9.64 18.99 -2.08
CA ASP A 84 -10.61 17.89 -2.06
C ASP A 84 -10.82 17.28 -0.66
N MET A 85 -10.10 17.76 0.34
CA MET A 85 -10.14 17.22 1.69
C MET A 85 -10.87 18.17 2.65
N ALA A 86 -12.05 17.76 3.09
CA ALA A 86 -12.75 18.40 4.19
C ALA A 86 -12.36 17.73 5.52
N ALA A 87 -12.27 18.51 6.61
CA ALA A 87 -11.94 17.98 7.93
C ALA A 87 -12.77 18.59 9.06
N ARG A 88 -12.94 17.81 10.13
CA ARG A 88 -13.46 18.22 11.43
C ARG A 88 -12.59 17.60 12.52
N SER A 89 -12.12 18.43 13.44
CA SER A 89 -11.29 17.99 14.57
C SER A 89 -12.16 17.75 15.80
N PHE A 90 -11.68 16.90 16.70
CA PHE A 90 -12.33 16.62 17.97
C PHE A 90 -11.30 16.22 19.02
N VAL A 91 -11.67 16.35 20.28
CA VAL A 91 -10.93 15.83 21.43
C VAL A 91 -11.82 14.89 22.22
N TRP A 92 -11.23 13.92 22.90
CA TRP A 92 -11.94 13.02 23.80
C TRP A 92 -11.14 12.78 25.07
N GLY A 93 -11.81 12.35 26.13
CA GLY A 93 -11.20 12.03 27.41
C GLY A 93 -11.35 13.10 28.49
N ASP A 94 -10.94 12.71 29.69
CA ASP A 94 -10.93 13.52 30.91
C ASP A 94 -9.49 13.68 31.45
N SER A 95 -9.34 14.33 32.61
CA SER A 95 -8.07 14.71 33.24
C SER A 95 -7.08 13.55 33.35
N GLY A 96 -6.22 13.41 32.33
CA GLY A 96 -5.11 12.45 32.27
C GLY A 96 -5.29 11.27 31.30
N LYS A 97 -6.50 11.02 30.79
CA LYS A 97 -6.79 9.94 29.83
C LYS A 97 -7.63 10.46 28.67
N GLY A 98 -6.99 10.74 27.55
CA GLY A 98 -7.68 11.27 26.39
C GLY A 98 -6.85 11.30 25.13
N GLY A 99 -7.34 12.05 24.17
CA GLY A 99 -6.68 12.24 22.90
C GLY A 99 -7.39 13.24 22.02
N ARG A 100 -6.88 13.35 20.81
CA ARG A 100 -7.32 14.29 19.79
C ARG A 100 -7.38 13.58 18.46
N GLY A 101 -8.31 13.99 17.62
CA GLY A 101 -8.58 13.30 16.39
C GLY A 101 -9.14 14.21 15.32
N ALA A 102 -9.16 13.67 14.12
CA ALA A 102 -9.75 14.31 12.97
C ALA A 102 -10.58 13.29 12.22
N LEU A 103 -11.77 13.71 11.80
CA LEU A 103 -12.53 13.03 10.77
C LEU A 103 -12.30 13.83 9.48
N LEU A 104 -11.87 13.16 8.43
CA LEU A 104 -11.64 13.75 7.12
C LEU A 104 -12.50 13.05 6.07
N HIS A 105 -12.81 13.78 5.00
CA HIS A 105 -13.50 13.25 3.85
C HIS A 105 -12.89 13.80 2.56
N HIS A 106 -12.40 12.88 1.73
CA HIS A 106 -11.88 13.15 0.41
C HIS A 106 -12.99 13.04 -0.62
N SER A 107 -13.41 14.17 -1.20
CA SER A 107 -14.51 14.25 -2.16
C SER A 107 -14.26 13.40 -3.41
N ALA A 108 -13.08 13.53 -4.01
CA ALA A 108 -12.75 12.91 -5.30
C ALA A 108 -12.81 11.37 -5.26
N SER A 109 -12.43 10.75 -4.14
CA SER A 109 -12.48 9.28 -3.98
C SER A 109 -13.66 8.79 -3.11
N SER A 110 -14.44 9.71 -2.56
CA SER A 110 -15.48 9.43 -1.55
C SER A 110 -14.93 8.63 -0.36
N THR A 111 -13.73 8.95 0.11
CA THR A 111 -13.11 8.23 1.23
C THR A 111 -13.25 9.03 2.52
N ALA A 112 -13.76 8.40 3.58
CA ALA A 112 -13.68 8.94 4.93
C ALA A 112 -12.45 8.39 5.65
N ILE A 113 -11.75 9.25 6.37
CA ILE A 113 -10.53 8.93 7.12
C ILE A 113 -10.74 9.38 8.56
N LEU A 114 -10.53 8.48 9.51
CA LEU A 114 -10.52 8.76 10.94
C LEU A 114 -9.08 8.67 11.45
N VAL A 115 -8.60 9.76 12.01
CA VAL A 115 -7.31 9.84 12.68
C VAL A 115 -7.55 10.08 14.16
N GLN A 116 -6.90 9.30 15.01
CA GLN A 116 -6.98 9.41 16.46
C GLN A 116 -5.60 9.30 17.07
N SER A 117 -5.20 10.29 17.86
CA SER A 117 -3.93 10.29 18.58
C SER A 117 -4.12 10.44 20.09
N SER A 118 -3.39 9.62 20.83
CA SER A 118 -3.15 9.77 22.28
C SER A 118 -1.72 10.24 22.57
N GLY A 119 -0.97 10.61 21.54
CA GLY A 119 0.37 11.14 21.64
C GLY A 119 0.41 12.66 21.83
N PRO A 120 1.61 13.26 21.85
CA PRO A 120 1.80 14.70 21.94
C PRO A 120 1.07 15.45 20.81
N ALA A 121 0.43 16.56 21.17
CA ALA A 121 -0.33 17.44 20.30
C ALA A 121 0.39 17.80 18.99
N GLU A 122 1.61 18.32 19.12
CA GLU A 122 2.44 18.79 18.02
C GLU A 122 2.79 17.67 17.03
N GLN A 123 3.12 16.48 17.54
CA GLN A 123 3.45 15.32 16.70
C GLN A 123 2.23 14.81 15.93
N ALA A 124 1.04 14.81 16.57
CA ALA A 124 -0.20 14.44 15.90
C ALA A 124 -0.59 15.46 14.80
N GLU A 125 -0.42 16.76 15.07
CA GLU A 125 -0.66 17.83 14.10
C GLU A 125 0.31 17.75 12.91
N ALA A 126 1.59 17.44 13.16
CA ALA A 126 2.58 17.23 12.11
C ALA A 126 2.20 16.03 11.22
N VAL A 127 1.75 14.91 11.81
CA VAL A 127 1.28 13.76 11.03
C VAL A 127 0.05 14.14 10.18
N LEU A 128 -0.95 14.80 10.78
CA LEU A 128 -2.15 15.23 10.06
C LEU A 128 -1.84 16.18 8.91
N SER A 129 -0.92 17.13 9.11
CA SER A 129 -0.49 18.07 8.08
C SER A 129 0.29 17.42 6.94
N SER A 130 0.80 16.21 7.15
CA SER A 130 1.49 15.42 6.11
C SER A 130 0.61 14.35 5.46
N LEU A 131 -0.65 14.20 5.91
CA LEU A 131 -1.55 13.18 5.42
C LEU A 131 -1.98 13.48 3.98
N HIS A 132 -1.78 12.53 3.08
CA HIS A 132 -2.22 12.65 1.70
C HIS A 132 -3.02 11.42 1.24
N CYS A 133 -3.93 11.66 0.29
CA CYS A 133 -4.91 10.71 -0.19
C CYS A 133 -4.75 10.46 -1.70
N HIS A 134 -4.24 9.28 -2.06
CA HIS A 134 -3.78 8.96 -3.42
C HIS A 134 -4.81 8.19 -4.27
N TRP A 135 -6.04 7.94 -3.82
CA TRP A 135 -6.98 7.11 -4.59
C TRP A 135 -7.48 7.76 -5.89
N ALA A 136 -7.30 9.06 -6.06
CA ALA A 136 -7.57 9.77 -7.31
C ALA A 136 -6.32 9.90 -8.20
N ASP A 137 -5.14 9.50 -7.69
CA ASP A 137 -3.89 9.66 -8.40
C ASP A 137 -3.69 8.56 -9.44
N PRO A 138 -2.97 8.85 -10.54
CA PRO A 138 -2.60 7.84 -11.52
C PRO A 138 -1.66 6.79 -10.93
N LEU A 139 -0.83 7.17 -9.95
CA LEU A 139 0.13 6.30 -9.27
C LEU A 139 -0.06 6.38 -7.75
N VAL A 140 -0.23 5.22 -7.14
CA VAL A 140 -0.38 5.06 -5.69
C VAL A 140 0.94 4.59 -5.09
N PRO A 141 1.51 5.33 -4.12
CA PRO A 141 2.75 4.95 -3.47
C PRO A 141 2.53 3.87 -2.41
N TRP A 142 3.57 3.04 -2.24
CA TRP A 142 3.73 2.07 -1.16
C TRP A 142 5.09 2.31 -0.54
N ALA A 143 5.11 2.51 0.78
CA ALA A 143 6.33 2.70 1.55
C ALA A 143 6.08 2.15 2.95
N VAL A 144 6.54 0.92 3.22
CA VAL A 144 6.39 0.29 4.54
C VAL A 144 7.60 -0.60 4.81
N TYR A 145 8.16 -0.48 6.02
CA TYR A 145 9.45 -1.10 6.35
C TYR A 145 10.52 -0.70 5.32
N ASP A 146 11.21 -1.68 4.72
CA ASP A 146 12.17 -1.45 3.64
C ASP A 146 11.54 -1.48 2.24
N LEU A 147 10.24 -1.76 2.09
CA LEU A 147 9.58 -1.84 0.78
C LEU A 147 9.19 -0.45 0.26
N ARG A 148 9.55 -0.15 -0.99
CA ARG A 148 9.04 1.01 -1.75
C ARG A 148 8.53 0.62 -3.13
N ALA A 149 7.38 1.15 -3.54
CA ALA A 149 6.82 0.94 -4.87
C ALA A 149 5.88 2.08 -5.27
N GLN A 150 5.57 2.18 -6.56
CA GLN A 150 4.41 2.89 -7.07
C GLN A 150 3.62 1.98 -7.99
N THR A 151 2.31 1.91 -7.79
CA THR A 151 1.43 1.08 -8.62
C THR A 151 0.33 1.92 -9.26
N PRO A 152 -0.19 1.54 -10.43
CA PRO A 152 -1.27 2.31 -11.05
C PRO A 152 -2.51 2.38 -10.15
N GLY A 153 -3.17 3.55 -10.11
CA GLY A 153 -4.30 3.82 -9.23
C GLY A 153 -5.54 2.93 -9.45
N CYS A 154 -5.63 2.26 -10.61
CA CYS A 154 -6.67 1.28 -10.89
C CYS A 154 -6.50 -0.05 -10.13
N PHE A 155 -5.32 -0.30 -9.55
CA PHE A 155 -5.06 -1.50 -8.77
C PHE A 155 -5.45 -1.31 -7.31
N HIS A 156 -6.16 -2.29 -6.76
CA HIS A 156 -6.60 -2.27 -5.36
C HIS A 156 -6.03 -3.46 -4.60
N LEU A 157 -5.75 -3.26 -3.31
CA LEU A 157 -5.19 -4.29 -2.43
C LEU A 157 -6.16 -5.47 -2.28
N GLU A 158 -5.76 -6.61 -2.82
CA GLU A 158 -6.48 -7.87 -2.69
C GLU A 158 -5.98 -8.65 -1.48
N GLU A 159 -4.67 -8.80 -1.30
CA GLU A 159 -4.05 -9.57 -0.23
C GLU A 159 -2.67 -8.98 0.11
N TYR A 160 -2.23 -9.15 1.36
CA TYR A 160 -0.86 -8.83 1.74
C TYR A 160 -0.33 -9.81 2.80
N ALA A 161 0.98 -9.99 2.82
CA ALA A 161 1.70 -10.66 3.88
C ALA A 161 3.03 -9.93 4.09
N LEU A 162 3.31 -9.49 5.32
CA LEU A 162 4.55 -8.80 5.70
C LEU A 162 5.23 -9.58 6.82
N GLN A 163 5.82 -10.72 6.47
CA GLN A 163 6.50 -11.60 7.41
C GLN A 163 8.02 -11.38 7.34
N PRO A 164 8.77 -11.65 8.43
CA PRO A 164 10.23 -11.63 8.38
C PRO A 164 10.76 -12.45 7.20
N GLY A 165 11.63 -11.84 6.39
CA GLY A 165 12.19 -12.48 5.19
C GLY A 165 11.26 -12.54 3.97
N ARG A 166 9.95 -12.33 4.10
CA ARG A 166 9.00 -12.46 2.97
C ARG A 166 7.87 -11.44 3.04
N TYR A 167 7.89 -10.51 2.10
CA TYR A 167 6.80 -9.59 1.83
C TYR A 167 6.11 -9.96 0.53
N ARG A 168 4.78 -9.84 0.52
CA ARG A 168 3.91 -10.04 -0.64
C ARG A 168 2.78 -9.00 -0.61
N LEU A 169 2.62 -8.28 -1.72
CA LEU A 169 1.51 -7.35 -1.94
C LEU A 169 0.79 -7.75 -3.22
N ALA A 170 -0.40 -8.36 -3.11
CA ALA A 170 -1.20 -8.74 -4.26
C ALA A 170 -2.31 -7.70 -4.48
N LEU A 171 -2.36 -7.22 -5.72
CA LEU A 171 -3.20 -6.14 -6.18
C LEU A 171 -4.03 -6.62 -7.36
N ARG A 172 -5.27 -6.14 -7.46
CA ARG A 172 -6.18 -6.49 -8.55
C ARG A 172 -6.76 -5.25 -9.22
N SER A 173 -6.85 -5.29 -10.54
CA SER A 173 -7.61 -4.37 -11.36
C SER A 173 -8.42 -5.20 -12.36
N SER A 174 -9.75 -5.13 -12.35
CA SER A 174 -10.66 -5.85 -13.26
C SER A 174 -10.17 -7.26 -13.72
N ARG A 175 -9.46 -7.33 -14.86
CA ARG A 175 -8.96 -8.55 -15.51
C ARG A 175 -7.45 -8.79 -15.36
N GLN A 176 -6.79 -8.07 -14.47
CA GLN A 176 -5.35 -8.11 -14.23
C GLN A 176 -5.04 -8.25 -12.73
N ARG A 177 -3.95 -8.94 -12.44
CA ARG A 177 -3.39 -9.11 -11.10
C ARG A 177 -1.93 -8.69 -11.15
N LEU A 178 -1.53 -7.84 -10.21
CA LEU A 178 -0.16 -7.42 -9.97
C LEU A 178 0.26 -7.95 -8.60
N VAL A 179 1.44 -8.54 -8.50
CA VAL A 179 1.98 -8.97 -7.22
C VAL A 179 3.44 -8.55 -7.07
N LEU A 180 3.72 -7.87 -5.97
CA LEU A 180 5.07 -7.50 -5.56
C LEU A 180 5.56 -8.47 -4.50
N HIS A 181 6.75 -9.01 -4.68
CA HIS A 181 7.44 -9.85 -3.70
C HIS A 181 8.75 -9.20 -3.28
N ARG A 182 9.05 -9.22 -2.00
CA ARG A 182 10.39 -8.93 -1.49
C ARG A 182 10.80 -10.09 -0.60
N LEU A 183 11.87 -10.79 -1.00
CA LEU A 183 12.32 -12.02 -0.37
C LEU A 183 13.74 -11.83 0.15
N ALA A 184 14.05 -12.43 1.29
CA ALA A 184 15.35 -12.31 1.92
C ALA A 184 15.66 -13.44 2.91
N PRO A 185 16.95 -13.65 3.19
CA PRO A 185 18.10 -13.09 2.46
C PRO A 185 18.31 -13.78 1.10
N ALA A 186 18.73 -13.03 0.08
CA ALA A 186 18.94 -13.55 -1.27
C ALA A 186 20.01 -14.65 -1.30
N ASP A 187 21.11 -14.50 -0.58
CA ASP A 187 22.19 -15.48 -0.55
C ASP A 187 21.74 -16.85 -0.05
N ILE A 188 20.83 -16.88 0.92
CA ILE A 188 20.25 -18.14 1.44
C ILE A 188 19.27 -18.73 0.42
N LEU A 189 18.46 -17.89 -0.24
CA LEU A 189 17.52 -18.35 -1.26
C LEU A 189 18.24 -18.95 -2.47
N LEU A 190 19.41 -18.41 -2.83
CA LEU A 190 20.19 -18.80 -4.01
C LEU A 190 21.31 -19.80 -3.72
N ILE A 191 21.40 -20.39 -2.52
CA ILE A 191 22.45 -21.39 -2.23
C ILE A 191 22.39 -22.52 -3.25
N GLY A 192 23.53 -22.74 -3.94
CA GLY A 192 23.70 -23.83 -4.89
C GLY A 192 22.91 -23.68 -6.20
N ARG A 193 22.33 -22.51 -6.49
CA ARG A 193 21.51 -22.31 -7.70
C ARG A 193 21.58 -20.88 -8.25
N SER A 194 21.47 -20.75 -9.56
CA SER A 194 21.35 -19.45 -10.22
C SER A 194 19.95 -18.83 -10.02
N LEU A 195 19.85 -17.52 -10.21
CA LEU A 195 18.57 -16.80 -10.15
C LEU A 195 17.54 -17.36 -11.15
N VAL A 196 18.00 -17.82 -12.32
CA VAL A 196 17.15 -18.47 -13.33
C VAL A 196 16.56 -19.78 -12.80
N MET A 197 17.38 -20.64 -12.20
CA MET A 197 16.91 -21.92 -11.65
C MET A 197 15.95 -21.69 -10.48
N TRP A 198 16.34 -20.83 -9.53
CA TRP A 198 15.50 -20.49 -8.39
C TRP A 198 14.14 -19.90 -8.82
N SER A 199 14.12 -18.96 -9.77
CA SER A 199 12.88 -18.32 -10.20
C SER A 199 11.93 -19.30 -10.91
N ARG A 200 12.48 -20.22 -11.72
CA ARG A 200 11.68 -21.28 -12.36
C ARG A 200 11.00 -22.19 -11.35
N GLU A 201 11.71 -22.59 -10.29
CA GLU A 201 11.16 -23.40 -9.19
C GLU A 201 10.12 -22.62 -8.37
N HIS A 202 10.47 -21.39 -7.95
CA HIS A 202 9.63 -20.60 -7.05
C HIS A 202 8.29 -20.18 -7.68
N PHE A 203 8.30 -19.92 -8.99
CA PHE A 203 7.12 -19.49 -9.75
C PHE A 203 6.65 -20.55 -10.73
N GLU A 204 6.90 -21.84 -10.48
CA GLU A 204 6.62 -22.95 -11.41
C GLU A 204 5.22 -22.86 -12.02
N ALA A 205 4.19 -22.68 -11.20
CA ALA A 205 2.79 -22.60 -11.65
C ALA A 205 2.54 -21.42 -12.60
N ALA A 206 3.21 -20.28 -12.38
CA ALA A 206 3.06 -19.09 -13.21
C ALA A 206 3.96 -19.15 -14.47
N ILE A 207 5.13 -19.77 -14.37
CA ILE A 207 6.16 -19.87 -15.42
C ILE A 207 5.95 -21.05 -16.36
N ARG A 208 5.20 -22.10 -16.01
CA ARG A 208 5.05 -23.32 -16.83
C ARG A 208 4.72 -23.08 -18.32
N ARG A 209 4.13 -21.94 -18.67
CA ARG A 209 3.80 -21.52 -20.04
C ARG A 209 4.54 -20.27 -20.52
N CYS A 210 5.57 -19.83 -19.81
CA CYS A 210 6.36 -18.64 -20.10
C CYS A 210 7.68 -19.03 -20.74
N HIS A 211 8.15 -18.19 -21.67
CA HIS A 211 9.51 -18.25 -22.19
C HIS A 211 10.42 -17.40 -21.31
N LEU A 212 11.64 -17.88 -21.09
CA LEU A 212 12.70 -17.09 -20.51
C LEU A 212 13.08 -15.99 -21.51
N MET A 213 13.09 -14.75 -21.07
CA MET A 213 13.70 -13.65 -21.81
C MET A 213 14.87 -13.12 -21.00
N MET A 214 16.06 -13.21 -21.58
CA MET A 214 17.22 -12.49 -21.08
C MET A 214 17.16 -11.09 -21.69
N GLU A 215 16.82 -10.09 -20.88
CA GLU A 215 16.99 -8.70 -21.27
C GLU A 215 18.32 -8.21 -20.68
N GLU A 216 19.17 -7.63 -21.53
CA GLU A 216 20.29 -6.80 -21.08
C GLU A 216 19.71 -5.52 -20.48
N THR A 217 19.35 -5.61 -19.20
CA THR A 217 19.06 -4.46 -18.36
C THR A 217 20.29 -4.18 -17.51
N GLY A 218 20.56 -2.92 -17.16
CA GLY A 218 21.69 -2.53 -16.29
C GLY A 218 21.68 -3.15 -14.88
N ASP A 219 20.74 -4.04 -14.59
CA ASP A 219 20.73 -4.91 -13.42
C ASP A 219 21.68 -6.09 -13.66
N VAL A 220 22.73 -6.20 -12.85
CA VAL A 220 23.77 -7.22 -12.98
C VAL A 220 23.24 -8.65 -12.74
N ASP A 221 22.11 -8.81 -12.05
CA ASP A 221 21.49 -10.10 -11.73
C ASP A 221 19.94 -10.00 -11.78
N ALA A 222 19.39 -10.12 -12.99
CA ALA A 222 17.95 -10.08 -13.25
C ALA A 222 17.50 -11.14 -14.26
N VAL A 223 16.26 -11.62 -14.09
CA VAL A 223 15.63 -12.64 -14.95
C VAL A 223 14.18 -12.23 -15.24
N THR A 224 13.78 -12.32 -16.52
CA THR A 224 12.41 -12.03 -16.95
C THR A 224 11.78 -13.26 -17.60
N TRP A 225 10.55 -13.58 -17.22
CA TRP A 225 9.72 -14.62 -17.82
C TRP A 225 8.48 -13.98 -18.42
N ARG A 226 8.16 -14.33 -19.66
CA ARG A 226 6.98 -13.81 -20.34
C ARG A 226 6.22 -14.91 -21.07
N ARG A 227 4.89 -14.91 -20.95
CA ARG A 227 4.06 -15.80 -21.76
C ARG A 227 4.01 -15.28 -23.20
N PRO A 228 4.25 -16.14 -24.21
CA PRO A 228 4.11 -15.74 -25.60
C PRO A 228 2.65 -15.35 -25.86
N LEU A 229 2.42 -14.49 -26.84
CA LEU A 229 1.07 -14.09 -27.21
C LEU A 229 0.26 -15.32 -27.65
N PRO A 230 -1.03 -15.44 -27.28
CA PRO A 230 -1.86 -16.55 -27.72
C PRO A 230 -1.90 -16.61 -29.25
N PRO A 231 -1.75 -17.79 -29.87
CA PRO A 231 -1.90 -17.93 -31.30
C PRO A 231 -3.38 -17.75 -31.68
N GLY A 232 -3.72 -16.58 -32.20
CA GLY A 232 -5.02 -16.30 -32.82
C GLY A 232 -6.05 -15.55 -31.97
N ARG A 233 -6.98 -14.89 -32.66
CA ARG A 233 -8.03 -14.03 -32.07
C ARG A 233 -9.04 -14.81 -31.21
N LEU A 234 -9.34 -16.07 -31.56
CA LEU A 234 -10.29 -16.93 -30.86
C LEU A 234 -9.84 -17.32 -29.44
N ALA A 235 -8.55 -17.67 -29.26
CA ALA A 235 -7.99 -18.00 -27.95
C ALA A 235 -7.99 -16.79 -27.00
N SER A 236 -7.77 -15.59 -27.55
CA SER A 236 -7.84 -14.34 -26.80
C SER A 236 -9.28 -14.00 -26.40
N ALA A 237 -10.25 -14.19 -27.30
CA ALA A 237 -11.67 -13.95 -27.03
C ALA A 237 -12.23 -14.88 -25.94
N THR A 238 -11.88 -16.18 -25.97
CA THR A 238 -12.33 -17.13 -24.93
C THR A 238 -11.69 -16.83 -23.58
N ALA A 239 -10.43 -16.39 -23.53
CA ALA A 239 -9.77 -15.96 -22.31
C ALA A 239 -10.46 -14.74 -21.67
N LEU A 240 -10.89 -13.78 -22.50
CA LEU A 240 -11.64 -12.62 -22.05
C LEU A 240 -13.01 -13.00 -21.47
N LEU A 241 -13.73 -13.91 -22.13
CA LEU A 241 -15.04 -14.40 -21.68
C LEU A 241 -14.93 -15.20 -20.36
N LEU A 242 -13.91 -16.05 -20.24
CA LEU A 242 -13.70 -16.91 -19.07
C LEU A 242 -12.82 -16.28 -17.98
N ASN A 243 -12.42 -15.01 -18.16
CA ASN A 243 -11.46 -14.29 -17.31
C ASN A 243 -10.20 -15.12 -16.97
N ARG A 244 -9.72 -15.92 -17.92
CA ARG A 244 -8.55 -16.79 -17.74
C ARG A 244 -7.28 -15.99 -18.02
N PRO A 245 -6.28 -15.99 -17.11
CA PRO A 245 -5.04 -15.26 -17.34
C PRO A 245 -4.23 -15.95 -18.44
N VAL A 246 -4.19 -15.34 -19.63
CA VAL A 246 -3.43 -15.81 -20.80
C VAL A 246 -2.22 -14.95 -21.10
N HIS A 247 -2.05 -13.84 -20.39
CA HIS A 247 -0.83 -13.04 -20.37
C HIS A 247 -0.18 -13.15 -19.00
N ALA A 248 1.14 -13.31 -18.99
CA ALA A 248 1.94 -13.32 -17.77
C ALA A 248 3.29 -12.67 -18.02
N TYR A 249 3.76 -11.93 -17.03
CA TYR A 249 5.05 -11.30 -16.94
C TYR A 249 5.58 -11.49 -15.53
N ILE A 250 6.80 -11.97 -15.39
CA ILE A 250 7.47 -12.13 -14.09
C ILE A 250 8.88 -11.60 -14.26
N ARG A 251 9.27 -10.61 -13.45
CA ARG A 251 10.65 -10.16 -13.36
C ARG A 251 11.16 -10.37 -11.96
N VAL A 252 12.34 -10.96 -11.84
CA VAL A 252 13.05 -11.18 -10.57
C VAL A 252 14.42 -10.55 -10.70
N TRP A 253 14.86 -9.80 -9.70
CA TRP A 253 16.20 -9.23 -9.67
C TRP A 253 16.74 -9.11 -8.26
N ARG A 254 18.06 -9.02 -8.17
CA ARG A 254 18.80 -8.76 -6.94
C ARG A 254 19.37 -7.33 -6.97
N PRO A 255 18.88 -6.41 -6.13
CA PRO A 255 19.50 -5.09 -5.99
C PRO A 255 20.96 -5.21 -5.51
N ALA A 256 21.88 -4.48 -6.12
CA ALA A 256 23.32 -4.61 -5.83
C ALA A 256 23.69 -4.32 -4.37
N SER A 257 23.01 -3.36 -3.74
CA SER A 257 23.30 -2.88 -2.39
C SER A 257 22.58 -3.66 -1.27
N HIS A 258 21.72 -4.61 -1.61
CA HIS A 258 20.86 -5.27 -0.62
C HIS A 258 20.79 -6.78 -0.83
N ASN A 259 20.94 -7.55 0.25
CA ASN A 259 20.82 -9.01 0.22
C ASN A 259 19.34 -9.46 0.15
N ARG A 260 18.66 -9.10 -0.95
CA ARG A 260 17.21 -9.21 -1.19
C ARG A 260 16.93 -9.62 -2.63
N LEU A 261 15.84 -10.35 -2.85
CA LEU A 261 15.25 -10.54 -4.18
C LEU A 261 13.96 -9.74 -4.26
N LEU A 262 13.83 -8.95 -5.32
CA LEU A 262 12.60 -8.26 -5.67
C LEU A 262 11.95 -8.99 -6.84
N CYS A 263 10.64 -9.20 -6.76
CA CYS A 263 9.89 -9.79 -7.86
C CYS A 263 8.62 -8.98 -8.17
N VAL A 264 8.36 -8.79 -9.47
CA VAL A 264 7.11 -8.27 -10.00
C VAL A 264 6.46 -9.36 -10.82
N GLU A 265 5.28 -9.81 -10.40
CA GLU A 265 4.43 -10.73 -11.15
C GLU A 265 3.21 -9.97 -11.67
N MET A 266 2.94 -10.04 -12.95
CA MET A 266 1.72 -9.53 -13.57
C MET A 266 1.04 -10.61 -14.39
N GLN A 267 -0.26 -10.76 -14.20
CA GLN A 267 -1.09 -11.69 -14.95
C GLN A 267 -2.35 -11.00 -15.44
N GLY A 268 -2.85 -11.39 -16.61
CA GLY A 268 -4.07 -10.79 -17.14
C GLY A 268 -4.77 -11.61 -18.22
N ALA A 269 -6.08 -11.43 -18.33
CA ALA A 269 -6.86 -11.92 -19.47
C ALA A 269 -6.74 -11.00 -20.69
N THR A 270 -6.31 -9.76 -20.50
CA THR A 270 -5.96 -8.78 -21.55
C THR A 270 -4.45 -8.63 -21.68
N PRO A 271 -3.94 -8.15 -22.83
CA PRO A 271 -2.53 -7.78 -22.96
C PRO A 271 -2.08 -6.87 -21.82
N LEU A 272 -0.90 -7.16 -21.28
CA LEU A 272 -0.29 -6.34 -20.25
C LEU A 272 0.35 -5.11 -20.90
N ASP A 273 0.03 -3.93 -20.35
CA ASP A 273 0.63 -2.67 -20.76
C ASP A 273 2.13 -2.65 -20.42
N LYS A 274 2.96 -2.39 -21.44
CA LYS A 274 4.42 -2.39 -21.30
C LYS A 274 4.93 -1.21 -20.49
N ASP A 275 4.31 -0.04 -20.64
CA ASP A 275 4.74 1.18 -19.95
C ASP A 275 4.37 1.09 -18.47
N MET A 276 3.20 0.53 -18.18
CA MET A 276 2.80 0.17 -16.82
C MET A 276 3.78 -0.82 -16.17
N ILE A 277 4.16 -1.89 -16.86
CA ILE A 277 5.15 -2.87 -16.35
C ILE A 277 6.46 -2.14 -16.02
N LYS A 278 6.97 -1.34 -16.96
CA LYS A 278 8.22 -0.60 -16.81
C LYS A 278 8.16 0.37 -15.63
N GLN A 279 7.05 1.10 -15.47
CA GLN A 279 6.82 1.99 -14.34
C GLN A 279 6.87 1.24 -13.01
N VAL A 280 6.13 0.13 -12.88
CA VAL A 280 6.10 -0.66 -11.64
C VAL A 280 7.49 -1.21 -11.31
N VAL A 281 8.17 -1.82 -12.29
CA VAL A 281 9.53 -2.36 -12.12
C VAL A 281 10.51 -1.27 -11.68
N ASN A 282 10.51 -0.12 -12.35
CA ASN A 282 11.44 0.98 -12.05
C ASN A 282 11.19 1.64 -10.70
N SER A 283 9.94 1.64 -10.22
CA SER A 283 9.59 2.20 -8.92
C SER A 283 9.78 1.23 -7.76
N TYR A 284 9.92 -0.08 -8.04
CA TYR A 284 9.96 -1.09 -7.00
C TYR A 284 11.38 -1.26 -6.45
N ALA A 285 11.57 -0.92 -5.18
CA ALA A 285 12.87 -0.86 -4.55
C ALA A 285 12.83 -1.29 -3.08
N THR A 286 14.02 -1.49 -2.53
CA THR A 286 14.26 -1.64 -1.09
C THR A 286 15.12 -0.46 -0.60
N VAL A 287 14.86 0.01 0.62
CA VAL A 287 15.62 1.11 1.27
C VAL A 287 16.22 0.72 2.61
#